data_AF-A0AAJ2YZ04-F1
#
_entry.id   AF-A0AAJ2YZ04-F1
#
_cell.length_a   1.000
_cell.length_b   1.000
_cell.length_c   1.000
_cell.angle_alpha   90.00
_cell.angle_beta   90.00
_cell.angle_gamma   90.00
#
_symmetry.space_group_name_H-M   'P 1'
#
loop_
_entity.id
_entity.type
_entity.pdbx_description
1 polymer ?
#
loop_
_entity_poly.entity_id
_entity_poly.type
_entity_poly.pdbx_seq_one_letter_code
_entity_poly.pdbx_strand_id
1 'polypeptide(L)'
;MNDDYQASLNRLNQLDGPQATASSTEPLHRGPQRRQQRIDNRPQWQQIQWFSILFAVTSQLAIWWIYPLIYSKNLTSGQWQHNPLLMTYSLILALAIFLTFNRGFSRWLNFAVILIPIIFLYFLYKQVTIQQIILLGLLPLALLLINVKWLNLQNILGLIMYSGIATLAMPVVIFYQQNTYLTLPFILSLLPLLFSYLYYMSSIFVPTGRNKRATSLAFGIILLLDVLTLPWNLWTLLAIVIIVFTWMVLINLDLKPKYRMGIFSLLQAITVLVIFLQQK
;
A
#
# COMPACT_ATOMS: atom_id res chain seq x y z
N MET A 1 -43.95 64.06 24.38
CA MET A 1 -43.14 64.02 23.14
C MET A 1 -41.78 64.62 23.46
N ASN A 2 -40.85 63.81 24.00
CA ASN A 2 -39.37 63.98 23.96
C ASN A 2 -38.56 63.16 24.99
N ASP A 3 -39.16 62.25 25.76
CA ASP A 3 -38.39 61.44 26.73
C ASP A 3 -37.49 60.40 26.03
N ASP A 4 -37.96 59.79 24.94
CA ASP A 4 -37.18 58.81 24.15
C ASP A 4 -36.01 59.45 23.40
N TYR A 5 -36.12 60.73 23.05
CA TYR A 5 -35.07 61.44 22.33
C TYR A 5 -33.90 61.80 23.25
N GLN A 6 -34.19 62.23 24.49
CA GLN A 6 -33.16 62.47 25.49
C GLN A 6 -32.47 61.18 25.95
N ALA A 7 -33.21 60.07 26.06
CA ALA A 7 -32.65 58.75 26.37
C ALA A 7 -31.68 58.26 25.27
N SER A 8 -31.94 58.62 24.01
CA SER A 8 -31.11 58.26 22.86
C SER A 8 -29.80 59.07 22.82
N LEU A 9 -29.87 60.37 23.13
CA LEU A 9 -28.70 61.26 23.22
C LEU A 9 -27.75 60.88 24.37
N ASN A 10 -28.31 60.48 25.52
CA ASN A 10 -27.51 60.04 26.68
C ASN A 10 -26.76 58.72 26.42
N ARG A 11 -27.30 57.82 25.57
CA ARG A 11 -26.61 56.59 25.14
C ARG A 11 -25.49 56.87 24.14
N LEU A 12 -25.67 57.85 23.25
CA LEU A 12 -24.66 58.25 22.28
C LEU A 12 -23.44 58.90 22.99
N ASN A 13 -23.67 59.73 24.00
CA ASN A 13 -22.58 60.34 24.79
C ASN A 13 -21.80 59.33 25.66
N GLN A 14 -22.33 58.14 25.91
CA GLN A 14 -21.61 57.06 26.60
C GLN A 14 -20.66 56.27 25.68
N LEU A 15 -20.79 56.41 24.36
CA LEU A 15 -19.98 55.65 23.39
C LEU A 15 -18.63 56.31 23.04
N ASP A 16 -18.42 57.60 23.37
CA ASP A 16 -17.21 58.36 23.01
C ASP A 16 -16.19 58.56 24.17
N GLY A 17 -16.32 57.82 25.28
CA GLY A 17 -15.40 57.89 26.44
C GLY A 17 -14.51 56.63 26.60
N PRO A 18 -13.22 56.75 27.00
CA PRO A 18 -12.27 55.65 26.99
C PRO A 18 -12.45 54.66 28.15
N GLN A 19 -12.49 53.37 27.78
CA GLN A 19 -12.19 52.14 28.54
C GLN A 19 -12.29 52.15 30.09
N ALA A 20 -13.25 51.38 30.64
CA ALA A 20 -13.07 50.61 31.87
C ALA A 20 -14.07 49.43 31.97
N THR A 21 -13.53 48.23 31.75
CA THR A 21 -13.83 46.94 32.42
C THR A 21 -15.27 46.42 32.57
N ALA A 22 -15.41 45.19 32.05
CA ALA A 22 -16.07 44.02 32.63
C ALA A 22 -17.48 43.59 32.14
N SER A 23 -17.48 42.33 31.68
CA SER A 23 -18.56 41.33 31.70
C SER A 23 -19.83 41.56 30.89
N SER A 24 -19.87 40.99 29.67
CA SER A 24 -20.73 39.86 29.27
C SER A 24 -20.90 39.85 27.73
N THR A 25 -20.09 39.04 27.06
CA THR A 25 -20.04 38.92 25.60
C THR A 25 -21.05 37.88 25.07
N GLU A 26 -22.05 38.36 24.33
CA GLU A 26 -22.67 37.68 23.17
C GLU A 26 -21.66 37.67 21.98
N PRO A 27 -21.80 36.85 20.88
CA PRO A 27 -23.07 36.54 20.18
C PRO A 27 -23.25 35.15 19.52
N LEU A 28 -24.52 34.89 19.18
CA LEU A 28 -25.00 33.94 18.17
C LEU A 28 -24.38 34.22 16.79
N HIS A 29 -23.51 33.34 16.28
CA HIS A 29 -23.31 33.11 14.83
C HIS A 29 -22.54 31.79 14.61
N ARG A 30 -23.25 30.71 14.25
CA ARG A 30 -22.66 29.39 13.94
C ARG A 30 -22.44 29.27 12.43
N GLY A 31 -21.37 29.87 11.93
CA GLY A 31 -20.84 29.56 10.58
C GLY A 31 -20.32 28.11 10.50
N PRO A 32 -20.13 27.54 9.29
CA PRO A 32 -19.68 26.16 9.15
C PRO A 32 -18.28 26.03 9.78
N GLN A 33 -18.20 25.26 10.86
CA GLN A 33 -16.95 24.94 11.53
C GLN A 33 -16.00 24.27 10.53
N ARG A 34 -15.04 25.05 10.00
CA ARG A 34 -13.81 24.49 9.44
C ARG A 34 -13.18 23.68 10.57
N ARG A 35 -13.31 22.35 10.51
CA ARG A 35 -12.50 21.43 11.34
C ARG A 35 -11.05 21.84 11.16
N GLN A 36 -10.50 22.53 12.14
CA GLN A 36 -9.06 22.75 12.26
C GLN A 36 -8.44 21.36 12.30
N GLN A 37 -7.78 20.99 11.20
CA GLN A 37 -6.95 19.80 11.15
C GLN A 37 -5.86 20.02 12.20
N ARG A 38 -6.00 19.35 13.35
CA ARG A 38 -5.00 19.33 14.40
C ARG A 38 -3.72 18.78 13.78
N ILE A 39 -2.75 19.66 13.53
CA ILE A 39 -1.42 19.27 13.06
C ILE A 39 -0.78 18.55 14.26
N ASP A 40 -0.75 17.22 14.19
CA ASP A 40 -0.14 16.37 15.21
C ASP A 40 1.38 16.52 15.10
N ASN A 41 1.97 17.37 15.95
CA ASN A 41 3.41 17.70 15.99
C ASN A 41 4.31 16.55 16.49
N ARG A 42 3.82 15.30 16.46
CA ARG A 42 4.65 14.13 16.83
C ARG A 42 5.69 13.88 15.74
N PRO A 43 6.94 13.56 16.10
CA PRO A 43 7.97 13.22 15.12
C PRO A 43 7.48 12.07 14.22
N GLN A 44 7.70 12.20 12.90
CA GLN A 44 7.15 11.30 11.87
C GLN A 44 7.42 9.81 12.14
N TRP A 45 8.53 9.48 12.81
CA TRP A 45 8.90 8.11 13.23
C TRP A 45 8.01 7.52 14.33
N GLN A 46 7.41 8.35 15.21
CA GLN A 46 6.44 7.89 16.23
C GLN A 46 5.03 7.64 15.67
N GLN A 47 4.73 8.14 14.47
CA GLN A 47 3.46 7.84 13.78
C GLN A 47 3.49 6.49 13.05
N ILE A 48 4.66 5.88 12.94
CA ILE A 48 4.84 4.57 12.32
C ILE A 48 4.34 3.49 13.27
N GLN A 49 3.29 2.79 12.83
CA GLN A 49 2.79 1.62 13.54
C GLN A 49 3.73 0.45 13.21
N TRP A 50 4.61 0.07 14.13
CA TRP A 50 5.53 -1.05 13.97
C TRP A 50 4.85 -2.35 13.52
N PHE A 51 3.62 -2.59 14.01
CA PHE A 51 2.79 -3.71 13.56
C PHE A 51 2.43 -3.67 12.07
N SER A 52 2.21 -2.48 11.51
CA SER A 52 1.90 -2.29 10.08
C SER A 52 3.12 -2.60 9.21
N ILE A 53 4.33 -2.21 9.65
CA ILE A 53 5.59 -2.61 8.99
C ILE A 53 5.70 -4.13 9.01
N LEU A 54 5.58 -4.72 10.21
CA LEU A 54 5.78 -6.15 10.40
C LEU A 54 4.85 -6.93 9.47
N PHE A 55 3.55 -6.65 9.49
CA PHE A 55 2.60 -7.33 8.62
C PHE A 55 2.87 -7.09 7.14
N ALA A 56 3.19 -5.87 6.70
CA ALA A 56 3.46 -5.61 5.29
C ALA A 56 4.72 -6.36 4.80
N VAL A 57 5.80 -6.29 5.58
CA VAL A 57 7.09 -6.90 5.23
C VAL A 57 6.99 -8.42 5.25
N THR A 58 6.43 -9.01 6.31
CA THR A 58 6.29 -10.47 6.40
C THR A 58 5.35 -11.02 5.33
N SER A 59 4.27 -10.30 5.02
CA SER A 59 3.35 -10.68 3.94
C SER A 59 4.03 -10.66 2.59
N GLN A 60 4.81 -9.62 2.29
CA GLN A 60 5.54 -9.51 1.02
C GLN A 60 6.60 -10.61 0.89
N LEU A 61 7.34 -10.88 1.96
CA LEU A 61 8.31 -11.99 1.99
C LEU A 61 7.64 -13.34 1.83
N ALA A 62 6.51 -13.57 2.51
CA ALA A 62 5.73 -14.79 2.41
C ALA A 62 5.27 -15.02 0.96
N ILE A 63 4.69 -14.01 0.31
CA ILE A 63 4.28 -14.07 -1.09
C ILE A 63 5.47 -14.43 -1.98
N TRP A 64 6.61 -13.74 -1.84
CA TRP A 64 7.75 -13.94 -2.73
C TRP A 64 8.47 -15.26 -2.55
N TRP A 65 8.60 -15.77 -1.33
CA TRP A 65 9.36 -16.98 -1.05
C TRP A 65 8.50 -18.23 -1.06
N ILE A 66 7.30 -18.19 -0.46
CA ILE A 66 6.46 -19.39 -0.32
C ILE A 66 5.91 -19.80 -1.69
N TYR A 67 5.54 -18.84 -2.54
CA TYR A 67 4.93 -19.15 -3.82
C TYR A 67 5.84 -19.98 -4.76
N PRO A 68 7.07 -19.54 -5.11
CA PRO A 68 7.96 -20.34 -5.95
C PRO A 68 8.30 -21.68 -5.31
N LEU A 69 8.41 -21.74 -3.98
CA LEU A 69 8.70 -22.97 -3.24
C LEU A 69 7.58 -24.01 -3.36
N ILE A 70 6.31 -23.60 -3.32
CA ILE A 70 5.17 -24.53 -3.50
C ILE A 70 5.21 -25.12 -4.91
N TYR A 71 5.41 -24.29 -5.93
CA TYR A 71 5.45 -24.74 -7.32
C TYR A 71 6.69 -25.61 -7.60
N SER A 72 7.85 -25.24 -7.04
CA SER A 72 9.13 -25.94 -7.20
C SER A 72 9.12 -27.35 -6.58
N LYS A 73 8.35 -27.60 -5.52
CA LYS A 73 8.21 -28.95 -4.95
C LYS A 73 7.57 -29.97 -5.91
N ASN A 74 6.80 -29.49 -6.88
CA ASN A 74 6.23 -30.33 -7.93
C ASN A 74 7.26 -30.67 -9.03
N LEU A 75 8.44 -30.03 -9.00
CA LEU A 75 9.56 -30.28 -9.91
C LEU A 75 10.65 -31.01 -9.11
N THR A 76 11.08 -32.15 -9.62
CA THR A 76 11.85 -33.21 -8.93
C THR A 76 13.28 -32.83 -8.49
N SER A 77 13.63 -31.55 -8.42
CA SER A 77 15.01 -31.06 -8.29
C SER A 77 15.18 -29.78 -7.45
N GLY A 78 14.14 -29.29 -6.76
CA GLY A 78 14.22 -28.05 -5.99
C GLY A 78 15.09 -28.17 -4.73
N GLN A 79 16.41 -28.06 -4.85
CA GLN A 79 17.27 -27.89 -3.68
C GLN A 79 17.04 -26.50 -3.08
N TRP A 80 16.90 -26.45 -1.75
CA TRP A 80 16.81 -25.20 -1.00
C TRP A 80 18.16 -24.47 -1.09
N GLN A 81 18.32 -23.63 -2.11
CA GLN A 81 19.56 -22.90 -2.28
C GLN A 81 19.60 -21.78 -1.25
N HIS A 82 20.47 -21.95 -0.25
CA HIS A 82 20.64 -21.01 0.84
C HIS A 82 21.36 -19.75 0.31
N ASN A 83 20.59 -18.80 -0.22
CA ASN A 83 21.11 -17.51 -0.68
C ASN A 83 20.77 -16.39 0.35
N PRO A 84 21.63 -16.17 1.37
CA PRO A 84 21.37 -15.17 2.40
C PRO A 84 21.39 -13.73 1.85
N LEU A 85 22.11 -13.46 0.75
CA LEU A 85 22.11 -12.14 0.12
C LEU A 85 20.76 -11.86 -0.55
N LEU A 86 20.19 -12.82 -1.27
CA LEU A 86 18.87 -12.68 -1.89
C LEU A 86 17.78 -12.50 -0.83
N MET A 87 17.87 -13.22 0.29
CA MET A 87 16.96 -13.04 1.42
C MET A 87 17.09 -11.63 2.02
N THR A 88 18.31 -11.17 2.27
CA THR A 88 18.58 -9.82 2.77
C THR A 88 18.06 -8.75 1.81
N TYR A 89 18.29 -8.92 0.51
CA TYR A 89 17.77 -8.04 -0.53
C TYR A 89 16.24 -7.99 -0.50
N SER A 90 15.57 -9.15 -0.41
CA SER A 90 14.11 -9.21 -0.34
C SER A 90 13.55 -8.48 0.89
N LEU A 91 14.23 -8.57 2.04
CA LEU A 91 13.85 -7.87 3.25
C LEU A 91 14.00 -6.35 3.09
N ILE A 92 15.14 -5.89 2.57
CA ILE A 92 15.41 -4.47 2.29
C ILE A 92 14.38 -3.92 1.30
N LEU A 93 14.07 -4.67 0.24
CA LEU A 93 13.13 -4.26 -0.78
C LEU A 93 11.69 -4.18 -0.25
N ALA A 94 11.25 -5.17 0.54
CA ALA A 94 9.95 -5.14 1.19
C ALA A 94 9.81 -3.95 2.14
N LEU A 95 10.87 -3.64 2.90
CA LEU A 95 10.92 -2.46 3.76
C LEU A 95 10.84 -1.16 2.94
N ALA A 96 11.60 -1.07 1.84
CA ALA A 96 11.58 0.09 0.95
C ALA A 96 10.19 0.33 0.33
N ILE A 97 9.49 -0.73 -0.09
CA ILE A 97 8.10 -0.67 -0.57
C ILE A 97 7.19 -0.09 0.51
N PHE A 98 7.24 -0.64 1.72
CA PHE A 98 6.40 -0.17 2.83
C PHE A 98 6.64 1.31 3.12
N LEU A 99 7.90 1.71 3.27
CA LEU A 99 8.27 3.09 3.60
C LEU A 99 7.86 4.06 2.48
N THR A 100 7.98 3.63 1.22
CA THR A 100 7.58 4.42 0.04
C THR A 100 6.08 4.73 0.03
N PHE A 101 5.24 3.72 0.29
CA PHE A 101 3.78 3.89 0.23
C PHE A 101 3.17 4.39 1.53
N ASN A 102 3.90 4.29 2.65
CA ASN A 102 3.45 4.84 3.92
C ASN A 102 3.61 6.37 3.91
N ARG A 103 2.48 7.09 3.87
CA ARG A 103 2.38 8.55 3.70
C ARG A 103 3.01 9.43 4.80
N GLY A 104 3.74 8.83 5.74
CA GLY A 104 4.40 9.54 6.83
C GLY A 104 5.79 10.09 6.49
N PHE A 105 6.39 9.70 5.36
CA PHE A 105 7.78 10.05 5.06
C PHE A 105 7.94 11.31 4.20
N SER A 106 8.94 12.13 4.56
CA SER A 106 9.41 13.22 3.71
C SER A 106 9.92 12.68 2.37
N ARG A 107 9.63 13.42 1.29
CA ARG A 107 9.94 13.03 -0.09
C ARG A 107 11.42 12.68 -0.30
N TRP A 108 12.32 13.43 0.33
CA TRP A 108 13.77 13.20 0.23
C TRP A 108 14.20 11.89 0.89
N LEU A 109 13.57 11.52 2.01
CA LEU A 109 13.85 10.26 2.70
C LEU A 109 13.37 9.06 1.86
N ASN A 110 12.25 9.16 1.15
CA ASN A 110 11.80 8.09 0.24
C ASN A 110 12.85 7.77 -0.84
N PHE A 111 13.47 8.78 -1.45
CA PHE A 111 14.53 8.55 -2.43
C PHE A 111 15.74 7.88 -1.81
N ALA A 112 16.18 8.31 -0.62
CA ALA A 112 17.29 7.69 0.09
C ALA A 112 17.00 6.21 0.40
N VAL A 113 15.79 5.89 0.86
CA VAL A 113 15.36 4.51 1.15
C VAL A 113 15.35 3.64 -0.11
N ILE A 114 14.88 4.16 -1.25
CA ILE A 114 14.83 3.44 -2.52
C ILE A 114 16.23 3.18 -3.10
N LEU A 115 17.21 4.04 -2.82
CA LEU A 115 18.59 3.83 -3.26
C LEU A 115 19.24 2.61 -2.57
N ILE A 116 18.83 2.26 -1.35
CA ILE A 116 19.41 1.14 -0.59
C ILE A 116 19.30 -0.19 -1.36
N PRO A 117 18.10 -0.65 -1.80
CA PRO A 117 18.01 -1.87 -2.60
C PRO A 117 18.74 -1.75 -3.94
N ILE A 118 18.79 -0.57 -4.57
CA ILE A 118 19.54 -0.37 -5.83
C ILE A 118 21.03 -0.62 -5.62
N ILE A 119 21.63 -0.02 -4.58
CA ILE A 119 23.03 -0.22 -4.23
C ILE A 119 23.28 -1.69 -3.86
N PHE A 120 22.32 -2.32 -3.16
CA PHE A 120 22.46 -3.71 -2.74
C PHE A 120 22.57 -4.70 -3.91
N LEU A 121 22.04 -4.36 -5.09
CA LEU A 121 22.19 -5.18 -6.31
C LEU A 121 23.66 -5.42 -6.68
N TYR A 122 24.56 -4.48 -6.36
CA TYR A 122 25.99 -4.66 -6.59
C TYR A 122 26.55 -5.89 -5.87
N PHE A 123 26.08 -6.17 -4.65
CA PHE A 123 26.48 -7.36 -3.91
C PHE A 123 25.88 -8.64 -4.49
N LEU A 124 24.66 -8.56 -5.04
CA LEU A 124 24.03 -9.71 -5.70
C LEU A 124 24.67 -10.05 -7.05
N TYR A 125 25.31 -9.08 -7.72
CA TYR A 125 25.86 -9.26 -9.07
C TYR A 125 26.81 -10.47 -9.20
N LYS A 126 27.51 -10.84 -8.12
CA LYS A 126 28.41 -12.02 -8.11
C LYS A 126 27.69 -13.36 -7.92
N GLN A 127 26.43 -13.36 -7.49
CA GLN A 127 25.69 -14.57 -7.13
C GLN A 127 24.55 -14.91 -8.09
N VAL A 128 24.07 -13.93 -8.85
CA VAL A 128 22.95 -14.09 -9.78
C VAL A 128 23.35 -13.61 -11.17
N THR A 129 22.67 -14.11 -12.19
CA THR A 129 22.94 -13.70 -13.58
C THR A 129 22.55 -12.25 -13.82
N ILE A 130 23.12 -11.62 -14.86
CA ILE A 130 22.81 -10.23 -15.21
C ILE A 130 21.33 -10.02 -15.51
N GLN A 131 20.66 -11.02 -16.11
CA GLN A 131 19.22 -10.99 -16.37
C GLN A 131 18.42 -10.93 -15.06
N GLN A 132 18.83 -11.67 -14.04
CA GLN A 132 18.21 -11.62 -12.71
C GLN A 132 18.46 -10.27 -12.04
N ILE A 133 19.66 -9.68 -12.17
CA ILE A 133 19.94 -8.33 -11.65
C ILE A 133 19.02 -7.29 -12.27
N ILE A 134 18.86 -7.32 -13.61
CA ILE A 134 17.95 -6.41 -14.31
C ILE A 134 16.52 -6.59 -13.79
N LEU A 135 16.08 -7.85 -13.65
CA LEU A 135 14.74 -8.19 -13.18
C LEU A 135 14.48 -7.75 -11.73
N LEU A 136 15.45 -7.92 -10.83
CA LEU A 136 15.37 -7.41 -9.45
C LEU A 136 15.39 -5.88 -9.42
N GLY A 137 16.22 -5.24 -10.25
CA GLY A 137 16.36 -3.78 -10.32
C GLY A 137 15.14 -3.04 -10.87
N LEU A 138 14.27 -3.72 -11.63
CA LEU A 138 13.01 -3.15 -12.11
C LEU A 138 12.09 -2.69 -10.98
N LEU A 139 12.01 -3.42 -9.86
CA LEU A 139 11.10 -3.05 -8.76
C LEU A 139 11.52 -1.77 -8.01
N PRO A 140 12.77 -1.61 -7.54
CA PRO A 140 13.19 -0.35 -6.93
C PRO A 140 13.21 0.80 -7.94
N LEU A 141 13.50 0.55 -9.23
CA LEU A 141 13.37 1.57 -10.27
C LEU A 141 11.91 2.03 -10.44
N ALA A 142 10.96 1.11 -10.43
CA ALA A 142 9.54 1.42 -10.46
C ALA A 142 9.10 2.25 -9.25
N LEU A 143 9.60 1.95 -8.04
CA LEU A 143 9.34 2.76 -6.85
C LEU A 143 9.90 4.18 -7.00
N LEU A 144 11.08 4.33 -7.61
CA LEU A 144 11.67 5.64 -7.90
C LEU A 144 10.75 6.44 -8.83
N LEU A 145 10.35 5.84 -9.97
CA LEU A 145 9.43 6.46 -10.93
C LEU A 145 8.11 6.88 -10.28
N ILE A 146 7.55 6.06 -9.39
CA ILE A 146 6.30 6.37 -8.66
C ILE A 146 6.45 7.59 -7.74
N ASN A 147 7.64 7.86 -7.19
CA ASN A 147 7.89 9.05 -6.35
C ASN A 147 8.15 10.33 -7.16
N VAL A 148 8.34 10.23 -8.48
CA VAL A 148 8.50 11.40 -9.37
C VAL A 148 7.13 12.01 -9.65
N LYS A 149 6.81 13.13 -8.99
CA LYS A 149 5.55 13.87 -9.15
C LYS A 149 5.22 14.22 -10.61
N TRP A 150 6.23 14.48 -11.44
CA TRP A 150 6.04 14.81 -12.85
C TRP A 150 5.38 13.68 -13.65
N LEU A 151 5.65 12.42 -13.27
CA LEU A 151 5.07 11.25 -13.95
C LEU A 151 3.65 10.91 -13.48
N ASN A 152 3.21 11.46 -12.34
CA ASN A 152 1.88 11.25 -11.77
C ASN A 152 1.42 9.76 -11.73
N LEU A 153 2.34 8.85 -11.38
CA LEU A 153 2.11 7.40 -11.38
C LEU A 153 1.38 6.89 -10.12
N GLN A 154 0.84 7.77 -9.27
CA GLN A 154 -0.08 7.37 -8.20
C GLN A 154 -1.51 7.26 -8.75
N ASN A 155 -1.67 6.40 -9.75
CA ASN A 155 -2.91 6.18 -10.48
C ASN A 155 -3.00 4.71 -10.93
N ILE A 156 -3.97 4.40 -11.79
CA ILE A 156 -4.20 3.04 -12.32
C ILE A 156 -2.97 2.53 -13.11
N LEU A 157 -2.28 3.40 -13.86
CA LEU A 157 -1.11 3.00 -14.65
C LEU A 157 0.06 2.57 -13.76
N GLY A 158 0.37 3.36 -12.72
CA GLY A 158 1.42 2.99 -11.77
C GLY A 158 1.07 1.74 -10.95
N LEU A 159 -0.22 1.52 -10.68
CA LEU A 159 -0.71 0.28 -10.07
C LEU A 159 -0.44 -0.94 -10.97
N ILE A 160 -0.76 -0.84 -12.26
CA ILE A 160 -0.53 -1.92 -13.24
C ILE A 160 0.97 -2.20 -13.37
N MET A 161 1.78 -1.14 -13.53
CA MET A 161 3.24 -1.23 -13.62
C MET A 161 3.82 -1.90 -12.36
N TYR A 162 3.46 -1.42 -11.17
CA TYR A 162 3.92 -1.99 -9.91
C TYR A 162 3.50 -3.45 -9.76
N SER A 163 2.24 -3.77 -10.04
CA SER A 163 1.71 -5.13 -9.88
C SER A 163 2.41 -6.11 -10.82
N GLY A 164 2.60 -5.74 -12.09
CA GLY A 164 3.34 -6.54 -13.06
C GLY A 164 4.77 -6.81 -12.61
N ILE A 165 5.50 -5.77 -12.21
CA ILE A 165 6.90 -5.89 -11.79
C ILE A 165 6.99 -6.65 -10.47
N ALA A 166 6.15 -6.39 -9.47
CA ALA A 166 6.19 -7.07 -8.17
C ALA A 166 5.87 -8.57 -8.25
N THR A 167 5.02 -8.95 -9.21
CA THR A 167 4.66 -10.34 -9.50
C THR A 167 5.82 -11.11 -10.15
N LEU A 168 6.61 -10.44 -10.99
CA LEU A 168 7.71 -11.10 -11.71
C LEU A 168 9.04 -10.99 -10.96
N ALA A 169 9.41 -9.80 -10.48
CA ALA A 169 10.77 -9.47 -10.04
C ALA A 169 11.37 -10.50 -9.07
N MET A 170 10.72 -10.72 -7.93
CA MET A 170 11.21 -11.65 -6.91
C MET A 170 10.82 -13.10 -7.21
N PRO A 171 9.54 -13.43 -7.50
CA PRO A 171 9.13 -14.82 -7.70
C PRO A 171 9.88 -15.55 -8.83
N VAL A 172 10.12 -14.87 -9.95
CA VAL A 172 10.83 -15.44 -11.11
C VAL A 172 12.30 -15.70 -10.77
N VAL A 173 12.97 -14.77 -10.10
CA VAL A 173 14.38 -14.92 -9.74
C VAL A 173 14.57 -16.05 -8.74
N ILE A 174 13.70 -16.14 -7.72
CA ILE A 174 13.71 -17.23 -6.74
C ILE A 174 13.44 -18.58 -7.44
N PHE A 175 12.44 -18.65 -8.30
CA PHE A 175 12.13 -19.88 -9.04
C PHE A 175 13.29 -20.33 -9.92
N TYR A 176 13.90 -19.41 -10.66
CA TYR A 176 15.04 -19.70 -11.53
C TYR A 176 16.26 -20.16 -10.74
N GLN A 177 16.55 -19.57 -9.58
CA GLN A 177 17.64 -20.04 -8.71
C GLN A 177 17.39 -21.49 -8.26
N GLN A 178 16.16 -21.84 -7.91
CA GLN A 178 15.83 -23.19 -7.43
C GLN A 178 15.83 -24.26 -8.54
N ASN A 179 15.35 -23.90 -9.72
CA ASN A 179 15.11 -24.87 -10.79
C ASN A 179 16.11 -24.76 -11.94
N THR A 180 16.93 -23.72 -12.00
CA THR A 180 17.88 -23.39 -13.10
C THR A 180 17.26 -23.11 -14.47
N TYR A 181 15.93 -23.21 -14.60
CA TYR A 181 15.17 -22.87 -15.80
C TYR A 181 13.85 -22.18 -15.45
N LEU A 182 13.21 -21.58 -16.46
CA LEU A 182 11.89 -20.97 -16.36
C LEU A 182 10.91 -21.72 -17.26
N THR A 183 9.68 -21.98 -16.78
CA THR A 183 8.65 -22.64 -17.57
C THR A 183 7.47 -21.70 -17.83
N LEU A 184 6.87 -21.78 -19.01
CA LEU A 184 5.66 -21.01 -19.33
C LEU A 184 4.51 -21.29 -18.34
N PRO A 185 4.25 -22.55 -17.94
CA PRO A 185 3.29 -22.86 -16.87
C PRO A 185 3.54 -22.10 -15.57
N PHE A 186 4.81 -21.92 -15.14
CA PHE A 186 5.13 -21.14 -13.96
C PHE A 186 4.82 -19.63 -14.13
N ILE A 187 5.06 -19.08 -15.33
CA ILE A 187 4.72 -17.67 -15.60
C ILE A 187 3.20 -17.49 -15.59
N LEU A 188 2.45 -18.41 -16.16
CA LEU A 188 0.99 -18.35 -16.18
C LEU A 188 0.39 -18.55 -14.80
N SER A 189 0.98 -19.39 -13.95
CA SER A 189 0.53 -19.56 -12.56
C SER A 189 0.74 -18.32 -11.69
N LEU A 190 1.51 -17.32 -12.15
CA LEU A 190 1.62 -16.01 -11.50
C LEU A 190 0.43 -15.07 -11.78
N LEU A 191 -0.49 -15.41 -12.70
CA LEU A 191 -1.66 -14.56 -13.01
C LEU A 191 -2.56 -14.28 -11.79
N PRO A 192 -2.93 -15.26 -10.94
CA PRO A 192 -3.65 -14.99 -9.71
C PRO A 192 -2.90 -14.03 -8.79
N LEU A 193 -1.57 -14.13 -8.74
CA LEU A 193 -0.73 -13.23 -7.96
C LEU A 193 -0.77 -11.80 -8.53
N LEU A 194 -0.72 -11.65 -9.85
CA LEU A 194 -0.86 -10.36 -10.54
C LEU A 194 -2.20 -9.70 -10.20
N PHE A 195 -3.30 -10.43 -10.34
CA PHE A 195 -4.64 -9.91 -10.04
C PHE A 195 -4.80 -9.58 -8.55
N SER A 196 -4.15 -10.35 -7.67
CA SER A 196 -4.10 -10.06 -6.24
C SER A 196 -3.37 -8.75 -5.96
N TYR A 197 -2.23 -8.48 -6.58
CA TYR A 197 -1.57 -7.17 -6.45
C TYR A 197 -2.46 -6.03 -6.96
N LEU A 198 -3.03 -6.18 -8.16
CA LEU A 198 -3.92 -5.18 -8.76
C LEU A 198 -5.11 -4.85 -7.84
N TYR A 199 -5.72 -5.86 -7.22
CA TYR A 199 -6.87 -5.68 -6.34
C TYR A 199 -6.48 -5.05 -5.00
N TYR A 200 -5.58 -5.66 -4.24
CA TYR A 200 -5.25 -5.23 -2.87
C TYR A 200 -4.48 -3.91 -2.82
N MET A 201 -3.62 -3.65 -3.81
CA MET A 201 -2.85 -2.40 -3.89
C MET A 201 -3.64 -1.23 -4.49
N SER A 202 -4.82 -1.48 -5.04
CA SER A 202 -5.64 -0.45 -5.68
C SER A 202 -5.99 0.71 -4.74
N SER A 203 -6.26 0.42 -3.47
CA SER A 203 -6.61 1.42 -2.45
C SER A 203 -5.42 2.28 -1.96
N ILE A 204 -4.20 1.84 -2.29
CA ILE A 204 -2.93 2.52 -1.96
C ILE A 204 -2.57 3.48 -3.10
N PHE A 205 -2.68 3.03 -4.36
CA PHE A 205 -2.42 3.84 -5.55
C PHE A 205 -3.55 4.81 -5.89
N VAL A 206 -4.81 4.37 -5.74
CA VAL A 206 -6.02 5.18 -6.00
C VAL A 206 -6.75 5.40 -4.67
N PRO A 207 -6.35 6.40 -3.87
CA PRO A 207 -6.74 6.52 -2.48
C PRO A 207 -8.11 7.17 -2.22
N THR A 208 -8.71 7.83 -3.21
CA THR A 208 -9.80 8.79 -3.00
C THR A 208 -11.07 8.47 -3.81
N GLY A 209 -12.22 8.63 -3.12
CA GLY A 209 -13.53 8.80 -3.74
C GLY A 209 -14.06 7.61 -4.54
N ARG A 210 -14.85 7.94 -5.58
CA ARG A 210 -15.51 6.96 -6.47
C ARG A 210 -14.51 6.13 -7.27
N ASN A 211 -13.39 6.72 -7.69
CA ASN A 211 -12.36 6.05 -8.48
C ASN A 211 -11.72 4.90 -7.70
N LYS A 212 -11.41 5.09 -6.40
CA LYS A 212 -10.94 4.01 -5.52
C LYS A 212 -11.88 2.80 -5.55
N ARG A 213 -13.19 3.04 -5.36
CA ARG A 213 -14.21 1.98 -5.30
C ARG A 213 -14.40 1.30 -6.66
N ALA A 214 -14.39 2.06 -7.75
CA ALA A 214 -14.53 1.53 -9.10
C ALA A 214 -13.32 0.69 -9.51
N THR A 215 -12.09 1.19 -9.29
CA THR A 215 -10.86 0.48 -9.63
C THR A 215 -10.69 -0.79 -8.81
N SER A 216 -10.94 -0.74 -7.50
CA SER A 216 -10.94 -1.94 -6.66
C SER A 216 -12.03 -2.93 -7.03
N LEU A 217 -13.23 -2.47 -7.41
CA LEU A 217 -14.29 -3.37 -7.87
C LEU A 217 -13.87 -4.06 -9.17
N ALA A 218 -13.35 -3.31 -10.15
CA ALA A 218 -12.94 -3.87 -11.44
C ALA A 218 -11.86 -4.95 -11.26
N PHE A 219 -10.78 -4.66 -10.54
CA PHE A 219 -9.74 -5.66 -10.28
C PHE A 219 -10.20 -6.77 -9.33
N GLY A 220 -11.15 -6.48 -8.44
CA GLY A 220 -11.77 -7.48 -7.57
C GLY A 220 -12.61 -8.48 -8.34
N ILE A 221 -13.38 -8.03 -9.34
CA ILE A 221 -14.13 -8.90 -10.25
C ILE A 221 -13.16 -9.76 -11.06
N ILE A 222 -12.08 -9.18 -11.60
CA ILE A 222 -11.08 -9.93 -12.37
C ILE A 222 -10.44 -11.03 -11.49
N LEU A 223 -10.00 -10.69 -10.27
CA LEU A 223 -9.46 -11.66 -9.32
C LEU A 223 -10.51 -12.73 -8.94
N LEU A 224 -11.76 -12.34 -8.75
CA LEU A 224 -12.83 -13.26 -8.39
C LEU A 224 -13.16 -14.22 -9.54
N LEU A 225 -13.19 -13.74 -10.78
CA LEU A 225 -13.32 -14.59 -11.97
C LEU A 225 -12.17 -15.59 -12.08
N ASP A 226 -10.94 -15.12 -11.87
CA ASP A 226 -9.76 -15.98 -11.85
C ASP A 226 -9.89 -17.06 -10.77
N VAL A 227 -10.27 -16.70 -9.54
CA VAL A 227 -10.50 -17.66 -8.44
C VAL A 227 -11.62 -18.65 -8.74
N LEU A 228 -12.69 -18.24 -9.43
CA LEU A 228 -13.79 -19.12 -9.82
C LEU A 228 -13.41 -20.17 -10.88
N THR A 229 -12.29 -19.98 -11.58
CA THR A 229 -11.76 -21.00 -12.51
C THR A 229 -11.01 -22.13 -11.79
N LEU A 230 -10.64 -21.94 -10.52
CA LEU A 230 -10.00 -23.00 -9.73
C LEU A 230 -11.02 -24.08 -9.30
N PRO A 231 -10.55 -25.32 -9.02
CA PRO A 231 -11.41 -26.40 -8.53
C PRO A 231 -12.24 -25.98 -7.30
N TRP A 232 -13.51 -26.37 -7.17
CA TRP A 232 -14.29 -25.94 -6.00
C TRP A 232 -13.91 -26.70 -4.74
N ASN A 233 -13.29 -26.02 -3.77
CA ASN A 233 -13.00 -26.57 -2.44
C ASN A 233 -13.18 -25.51 -1.33
N LEU A 234 -12.94 -25.92 -0.08
CA LEU A 234 -13.04 -25.02 1.09
C LEU A 234 -12.11 -23.80 0.96
N TRP A 235 -10.94 -23.96 0.35
CA TRP A 235 -9.96 -22.89 0.14
C TRP A 235 -10.45 -21.86 -0.87
N THR A 236 -11.06 -22.30 -1.97
CA THR A 236 -11.68 -21.40 -2.96
C THR A 236 -12.81 -20.58 -2.33
N LEU A 237 -13.66 -21.23 -1.52
CA LEU A 237 -14.74 -20.54 -0.80
C LEU A 237 -14.17 -19.50 0.16
N LEU A 238 -13.13 -19.86 0.92
CA LEU A 238 -12.45 -18.93 1.82
C LEU A 238 -11.85 -17.73 1.07
N ALA A 239 -11.20 -17.96 -0.08
CA ALA A 239 -10.67 -16.88 -0.92
C ALA A 239 -11.77 -15.92 -1.40
N ILE A 240 -12.90 -16.46 -1.88
CA ILE A 240 -14.07 -15.67 -2.30
C ILE A 240 -14.59 -14.81 -1.15
N VAL A 241 -14.75 -15.40 0.04
CA VAL A 241 -15.22 -14.67 1.23
C VAL A 241 -14.26 -13.54 1.57
N ILE A 242 -12.95 -13.78 1.56
CA ILE A 242 -11.94 -12.76 1.85
C ILE A 242 -11.99 -11.62 0.82
N ILE A 243 -12.09 -11.92 -0.48
CA ILE A 243 -12.16 -10.91 -1.55
C ILE A 243 -13.43 -10.06 -1.40
N VAL A 244 -14.60 -10.68 -1.25
CA VAL A 244 -15.88 -9.97 -1.09
C VAL A 244 -15.88 -9.11 0.17
N PHE A 245 -15.44 -9.68 1.30
CA PHE A 245 -15.33 -8.97 2.57
C PHE A 245 -14.38 -7.77 2.47
N THR A 246 -13.24 -7.94 1.81
CA THR A 246 -12.27 -6.86 1.60
C THR A 246 -12.89 -5.68 0.86
N TRP A 247 -13.63 -5.95 -0.22
CA TRP A 247 -14.26 -4.88 -1.00
C TRP A 247 -15.41 -4.21 -0.23
N MET A 248 -16.33 -5.02 0.29
CA MET A 248 -17.57 -4.55 0.92
C MET A 248 -17.28 -3.78 2.21
N VAL A 249 -16.32 -4.25 3.01
CA VAL A 249 -16.00 -3.69 4.33
C VAL A 249 -14.75 -2.82 4.26
N LEU A 250 -13.57 -3.38 4.02
CA LEU A 250 -12.30 -2.65 4.22
C LEU A 250 -12.08 -1.50 3.24
N ILE A 251 -12.38 -1.72 1.96
CA ILE A 251 -12.21 -0.70 0.92
C ILE A 251 -13.26 0.41 1.09
N ASN A 252 -14.46 0.06 1.55
CA ASN A 252 -15.53 1.02 1.79
C ASN A 252 -15.33 1.84 3.09
N LEU A 253 -14.75 1.24 4.14
CA LEU A 253 -14.62 1.81 5.50
C LEU A 253 -13.47 2.84 5.67
N ASP A 254 -12.85 3.31 4.58
CA ASP A 254 -11.77 4.31 4.58
C ASP A 254 -10.79 4.21 5.76
N LEU A 255 -10.11 3.05 5.84
CA LEU A 255 -9.09 2.77 6.85
C LEU A 255 -8.08 3.91 6.99
N LYS A 256 -7.70 4.20 8.25
CA LYS A 256 -6.68 5.19 8.58
C LYS A 256 -5.40 4.89 7.78
N PRO A 257 -4.75 5.90 7.17
CA PRO A 257 -3.60 5.70 6.28
C PRO A 257 -2.49 4.83 6.88
N LYS A 258 -2.24 4.96 8.19
CA LYS A 258 -1.21 4.21 8.94
C LYS A 258 -1.38 2.69 8.96
N TYR A 259 -2.61 2.17 8.84
CA TYR A 259 -2.89 0.73 8.83
C TYR A 259 -3.15 0.16 7.44
N ARG A 260 -3.37 1.04 6.46
CA ARG A 260 -3.86 0.67 5.14
C ARG A 260 -2.93 -0.34 4.47
N MET A 261 -1.63 -0.03 4.43
CA MET A 261 -0.63 -0.91 3.81
C MET A 261 -0.55 -2.27 4.50
N GLY A 262 -0.34 -2.31 5.82
CA GLY A 262 -0.18 -3.56 6.56
C GLY A 262 -1.37 -4.50 6.43
N ILE A 263 -2.61 -3.99 6.56
CA ILE A 263 -3.81 -4.83 6.49
C ILE A 263 -4.03 -5.37 5.07
N PHE A 264 -3.90 -4.52 4.03
CA PHE A 264 -4.10 -4.99 2.67
C PHE A 264 -3.00 -5.95 2.22
N SER A 265 -1.75 -5.74 2.61
CA SER A 265 -0.67 -6.70 2.36
C SER A 265 -0.92 -8.04 3.07
N LEU A 266 -1.42 -8.03 4.30
CA LEU A 266 -1.75 -9.25 5.03
C LEU A 266 -2.88 -10.03 4.36
N LEU A 267 -3.97 -9.36 4.00
CA LEU A 267 -5.08 -9.98 3.29
C LEU A 267 -4.66 -10.50 1.91
N GLN A 268 -3.77 -9.76 1.22
CA GLN A 268 -3.17 -10.21 -0.03
C GLN A 268 -2.40 -11.52 0.18
N ALA A 269 -1.50 -11.58 1.17
CA ALA A 269 -0.72 -12.78 1.44
C ALA A 269 -1.60 -13.98 1.81
N ILE A 270 -2.63 -13.79 2.64
CA ILE A 270 -3.57 -14.86 2.99
C ILE A 270 -4.29 -15.35 1.73
N THR A 271 -4.81 -14.44 0.91
CA THR A 271 -5.54 -14.79 -0.32
C THR A 271 -4.67 -15.57 -1.30
N VAL A 272 -3.46 -15.08 -1.55
CA VAL A 272 -2.46 -15.74 -2.38
C VAL A 272 -2.13 -17.13 -1.85
N LEU A 273 -1.83 -17.26 -0.56
CA LEU A 273 -1.49 -18.55 0.05
C LEU A 273 -2.66 -19.55 -0.03
N VAL A 274 -3.89 -19.08 0.18
CA VAL A 274 -5.11 -19.90 0.07
C VAL A 274 -5.31 -20.41 -1.36
N ILE A 275 -5.18 -19.53 -2.37
CA ILE A 275 -5.29 -19.90 -3.79
C ILE A 275 -4.24 -20.95 -4.17
N PHE A 276 -3.01 -20.78 -3.71
CA PHE A 276 -1.91 -21.66 -4.11
C PHE A 276 -1.78 -22.95 -3.30
N LEU A 277 -2.21 -22.99 -2.04
CA LEU A 277 -2.28 -24.24 -1.28
C LEU A 277 -3.25 -25.25 -1.88
N GLN A 278 -4.23 -24.76 -2.65
CA GLN A 278 -5.19 -25.57 -3.37
C GLN A 278 -4.61 -26.22 -4.64
N GLN A 279 -3.58 -25.66 -5.26
CA GLN A 279 -2.99 -26.18 -6.50
C GLN A 279 -2.07 -27.40 -6.29
N LYS A 280 -2.28 -28.15 -5.19
CA LYS A 280 -1.60 -29.39 -4.85
C LYS A 280 -2.31 -30.60 -5.43
#